data_AF-A0A8X7RHD0-F1
#
_entry.id   AF-A0A8X7RHD0-F1
#
_cell.length_a   1.000
_cell.length_b   1.000
_cell.length_c   1.000
_cell.angle_alpha   90.00
_cell.angle_beta   90.00
_cell.angle_gamma   90.00
#
_symmetry.space_group_name_H-M   'P 1'
#
loop_
_entity.id
_entity.type
_entity.pdbx_description
1 polymer ?
#
loop_
_entity_poly.entity_id
_entity_poly.type
_entity_poly.pdbx_seq_one_letter_code
_entity_poly.pdbx_strand_id
1 'polypeptide(L)'
;MEVGGGSNNRRQGKAIADTVLCFCGLPAKISQVWTDKKLGRRFYGCERYKDKTIAELKVTIYELQSDLVKKEEAEEDIIHNFLKL
;
A
#
# COMPACT_ATOMS: atom_id res chain seq x y z
N MET A 1 14.00 15.62 28.21
CA MET A 1 13.85 16.98 27.63
C MET A 1 12.62 16.96 26.77
N GLU A 2 11.54 17.61 27.20
CA GLU A 2 10.31 17.77 26.42
C GLU A 2 10.55 18.90 25.40
N VAL A 3 10.54 18.57 24.10
CA VAL A 3 10.61 19.57 23.03
C VAL A 3 9.20 19.98 22.63
N GLY A 4 8.61 20.87 23.42
CA GLY A 4 7.39 21.60 23.07
C GLY A 4 7.72 22.72 22.08
N GLY A 5 7.64 22.44 20.78
CA GLY A 5 7.84 23.42 19.72
C GLY A 5 6.53 23.90 19.11
N GLY A 6 5.93 24.94 19.68
CA GLY A 6 4.82 25.66 19.05
C GLY A 6 5.30 26.43 17.81
N SER A 7 4.91 26.00 16.61
CA SER A 7 5.26 26.66 15.35
C SER A 7 4.13 27.58 14.87
N ASN A 8 4.39 28.89 14.84
CA ASN A 8 3.56 29.90 14.20
C ASN A 8 3.73 29.82 12.66
N ASN A 9 2.75 29.26 11.96
CA ASN A 9 2.82 28.96 10.52
C ASN A 9 2.61 30.17 9.58
N ARG A 10 2.93 31.40 9.98
CA ARG A 10 2.70 32.61 9.13
C ARG A 10 3.76 32.85 8.05
N ARG A 11 4.70 31.91 7.85
CA ARG A 11 5.68 31.92 6.75
C ARG A 11 5.94 30.48 6.32
N GLN A 12 5.10 29.85 5.52
CA GLN A 12 5.40 28.49 5.06
C GLN A 12 5.26 28.39 3.55
N GLY A 13 6.39 28.47 2.86
CA GLY A 13 6.52 27.99 1.50
C GLY A 13 5.89 26.59 1.40
N LYS A 14 5.06 26.41 0.37
CA LYS A 14 4.36 25.15 0.13
C LYS A 14 5.41 24.04 -0.01
N ALA A 15 5.46 23.10 0.94
CA ALA A 15 6.35 21.93 0.83
C ALA A 15 6.28 21.32 -0.59
N ILE A 16 7.39 21.30 -1.30
CA ILE A 16 7.54 20.68 -2.63
C ILE A 16 8.13 19.28 -2.48
N ALA A 17 7.96 18.42 -3.50
CA ALA A 17 8.29 17.00 -3.44
C ALA A 17 9.73 16.71 -2.94
N ASP A 18 10.66 17.65 -3.17
CA ASP A 18 12.08 17.49 -2.81
C ASP A 18 12.46 18.09 -1.44
N THR A 19 11.52 18.73 -0.75
CA THR A 19 11.77 19.38 0.56
C THR A 19 11.41 18.52 1.76
N VAL A 20 10.61 17.47 1.55
CA VAL A 20 10.15 16.58 2.63
C VAL A 20 10.81 15.23 2.44
N LEU A 21 11.66 14.84 3.38
CA LEU A 21 12.35 13.55 3.34
C LEU A 21 11.63 12.53 4.23
N CYS A 22 11.65 11.27 3.79
CA CYS A 22 11.24 10.13 4.58
C CYS A 22 12.31 9.80 5.64
N PHE A 23 11.95 8.99 6.64
CA PHE A 23 12.92 8.46 7.62
C PHE A 23 14.11 7.73 6.97
N CYS A 24 13.92 7.13 5.78
CA CYS A 24 14.97 6.47 5.02
C CYS A 24 15.86 7.43 4.19
N GLY A 25 15.67 8.74 4.31
CA GLY A 25 16.45 9.77 3.62
C GLY A 25 16.03 10.11 2.19
N LEU A 26 15.05 9.39 1.61
CA LEU A 26 14.54 9.67 0.26
C LEU A 26 13.43 10.73 0.26
N PRO A 27 13.23 11.47 -0.84
CA PRO A 27 12.09 12.37 -1.00
C PRO A 27 10.75 11.65 -0.77
N ALA A 28 9.85 12.30 -0.03
CA ALA A 28 8.52 11.79 0.23
C ALA A 28 7.58 12.10 -0.94
N LYS A 29 6.80 11.12 -1.35
CA LYS A 29 5.73 11.34 -2.32
C LYS A 29 4.64 12.18 -1.67
N ILE A 30 4.28 13.28 -2.31
CA ILE A 30 3.16 14.13 -1.89
C ILE A 30 1.92 13.73 -2.69
N SER A 31 0.86 13.31 -2.00
CA SER A 31 -0.44 13.05 -2.61
C SER A 31 -1.51 13.95 -1.98
N GLN A 32 -2.52 14.30 -2.76
CA GLN A 32 -3.68 15.04 -2.27
C GLN A 32 -4.89 14.10 -2.22
N VAL A 33 -5.73 14.26 -1.20
CA VAL A 33 -6.99 13.50 -1.12
C VAL A 33 -7.95 13.95 -2.22
N TRP A 34 -8.58 12.95 -2.85
CA TRP A 34 -9.52 13.12 -3.96
C TRP A 34 -10.96 13.43 -3.49
N THR A 35 -11.26 13.30 -2.20
CA THR A 35 -12.63 13.46 -1.68
C THR A 35 -12.96 14.91 -1.37
N ASP A 36 -14.16 15.35 -1.78
CA ASP A 36 -14.64 16.75 -1.67
C ASP A 36 -14.65 17.27 -0.23
N LYS A 37 -14.85 16.39 0.76
CA LYS A 37 -14.93 16.77 2.18
C LYS A 37 -13.58 17.19 2.78
N LYS A 38 -12.45 16.99 2.08
CA LYS A 38 -11.08 17.32 2.56
C LYS A 38 -10.16 17.89 1.48
N LEU A 39 -10.70 18.78 0.64
CA LEU A 39 -9.91 19.51 -0.37
C LEU A 39 -8.70 20.23 0.26
N GLY A 40 -7.53 20.10 -0.37
CA GLY A 40 -6.29 20.78 0.02
C GLY A 40 -5.42 20.05 1.06
N ARG A 41 -5.91 18.98 1.71
CA ARG A 41 -5.04 18.18 2.60
C ARG A 41 -4.07 17.32 1.80
N ARG A 42 -2.78 17.46 2.13
CA ARG A 42 -1.68 16.72 1.52
C ARG A 42 -1.19 15.65 2.48
N PHE A 43 -0.87 14.48 1.91
CA PHE A 43 -0.29 13.34 2.61
C PHE A 43 1.10 13.11 2.06
N TYR A 44 2.00 12.69 2.94
CA TYR A 44 3.40 12.41 2.64
C TYR A 44 3.63 10.92 2.90
N GLY A 45 4.21 10.21 1.94
CA GLY A 45 4.46 8.78 2.07
C GLY A 45 5.78 8.36 1.44
N CYS A 46 6.42 7.34 2.03
CA CYS A 46 7.63 6.75 1.47
C CYS A 46 7.28 5.71 0.42
N GLU A 47 7.81 5.85 -0.79
CA GLU A 47 7.54 4.90 -1.88
C GLU A 47 8.12 3.51 -1.61
N ARG A 48 9.23 3.40 -0.87
CA ARG A 48 9.80 2.09 -0.49
C ARG A 48 8.82 1.19 0.27
N TYR A 49 8.04 1.76 1.20
CA TYR A 49 7.06 0.98 1.94
C TYR A 49 5.89 0.54 1.05
N LYS A 50 5.49 1.38 0.10
CA LYS A 50 4.46 1.03 -0.89
C LYS A 50 4.92 -0.15 -1.75
N ASP A 51 6.14 -0.12 -2.26
CA ASP A 51 6.67 -1.17 -3.13
C ASP A 51 6.80 -2.50 -2.41
N LYS A 52 7.24 -2.47 -1.14
CA LYS A 52 7.29 -3.65 -0.27
C LYS A 52 5.90 -4.27 -0.11
N THR A 53 4.89 -3.47 0.25
CA THR A 53 3.51 -3.96 0.40
C THR A 53 2.98 -4.53 -0.92
N ILE A 54 3.26 -3.90 -2.06
CA ILE A 54 2.85 -4.42 -3.37
C ILE A 54 3.52 -5.77 -3.67
N ALA A 55 4.81 -5.92 -3.36
CA ALA A 55 5.52 -7.18 -3.55
C ALA A 55 4.94 -8.30 -2.68
N GLU A 56 4.69 -8.03 -1.40
CA GLU A 56 4.05 -8.97 -0.46
C GLU A 56 2.65 -9.39 -0.95
N LEU A 57 1.82 -8.42 -1.36
CA LEU A 57 0.49 -8.70 -1.90
C LEU A 57 0.54 -9.56 -3.17
N LYS A 58 1.51 -9.32 -4.06
CA LYS A 58 1.68 -10.14 -5.28
C LYS A 58 2.00 -11.59 -4.96
N VAL A 59 2.86 -11.83 -3.97
CA VAL A 59 3.19 -13.19 -3.52
C VAL A 59 1.93 -13.89 -2.99
N THR A 60 1.19 -13.24 -2.09
CA THR A 60 -0.04 -13.82 -1.54
C THR A 60 -1.09 -14.08 -2.62
N ILE A 61 -1.24 -13.20 -3.61
CA ILE A 61 -2.16 -13.42 -4.74
C ILE A 61 -1.76 -14.67 -5.52
N TYR A 62 -0.47 -14.85 -5.80
CA TYR A 62 0.02 -16.02 -6.53
C TYR A 62 -0.22 -17.33 -5.76
N GLU A 63 0.05 -17.33 -4.45
CA GLU A 63 -0.21 -18.48 -3.58
C GLU A 63 -1.70 -18.85 -3.57
N LEU A 64 -2.58 -17.86 -3.37
CA LEU A 64 -4.03 -18.09 -3.38
C LEU A 64 -4.52 -18.60 -4.73
N GLN A 65 -3.98 -18.10 -5.84
CA GLN A 65 -4.30 -18.60 -7.18
C GLN A 65 -3.87 -20.06 -7.35
N SER A 66 -2.66 -20.43 -6.91
CA SER A 66 -2.22 -21.82 -6.97
C SER A 66 -3.10 -22.76 -6.13
N ASP A 67 -3.50 -22.32 -4.95
CA ASP A 67 -4.35 -23.13 -4.06
C ASP A 67 -5.77 -23.29 -4.59
N LEU A 68 -6.30 -22.30 -5.31
CA LEU A 68 -7.59 -22.42 -6.00
C LEU A 68 -7.53 -23.46 -7.12
N VAL A 69 -6.49 -23.44 -7.95
CA VAL A 69 -6.31 -24.43 -9.03
C VAL A 69 -6.23 -25.86 -8.47
N LYS A 70 -5.45 -26.07 -7.39
CA LYS A 70 -5.36 -27.39 -6.75
C LYS A 70 -6.70 -27.88 -6.19
N LYS A 71 -7.55 -26.96 -5.71
CA LYS A 71 -8.89 -27.31 -5.22
C LYS A 71 -9.80 -27.72 -6.37
N GLU A 72 -9.76 -27.00 -7.49
CA GLU A 72 -10.50 -27.36 -8.71
C GLU A 72 -10.08 -28.75 -9.21
N GLU A 73 -8.78 -29.03 -9.31
CA GLU A 73 -8.26 -30.35 -9.69
C GLU A 73 -8.73 -31.47 -8.74
N ALA A 74 -8.69 -31.23 -7.42
CA ALA A 74 -9.17 -32.20 -6.44
C ALA A 74 -10.69 -32.44 -6.53
N GLU A 75 -11.47 -31.41 -6.85
CA GLU A 75 -12.92 -31.53 -7.08
C GLU A 75 -13.21 -32.34 -8.35
N GLU A 76 -12.48 -32.10 -9.43
CA GLU A 76 -12.59 -32.87 -10.68
C GLU A 76 -12.26 -34.36 -10.45
N ASP A 77 -11.19 -34.65 -9.71
CA ASP A 77 -10.81 -36.01 -9.33
C ASP A 77 -11.91 -36.73 -8.53
N ILE A 78 -12.54 -36.02 -7.58
CA ILE A 78 -13.66 -36.55 -6.78
C ILE A 78 -14.86 -36.87 -7.69
N ILE A 79 -15.23 -35.94 -8.58
CA ILE A 79 -16.36 -36.13 -9.50
C ILE A 79 -16.09 -37.32 -10.43
N HIS A 80 -14.90 -37.38 -11.02
CA HIS A 80 -14.50 -38.47 -11.90
C HIS A 80 -14.52 -39.83 -11.19
N ASN A 81 -14.08 -39.90 -9.93
CA ASN A 81 -14.15 -41.13 -9.14
C ASN A 81 -15.59 -41.53 -8.81
N PHE A 82 -16.48 -40.55 -8.55
CA PHE A 82 -17.89 -40.81 -8.27
C PHE A 82 -18.65 -41.32 -9.50
N LEU A 83 -18.37 -40.77 -10.69
CA LEU A 83 -19.01 -41.17 -11.95
C LEU A 83 -18.48 -42.49 -12.53
N LYS A 84 -17.45 -43.10 -11.93
CA LYS A 84 -16.87 -44.38 -12.35
C LYS A 84 -17.52 -45.63 -11.71
N LEU A 85 -18.72 -45.49 -11.15
CA LEU A 85 -19.64 -46.61 -10.92
C LEU A 85 -20.43 -46.92 -12.20
#